data_AF-A0A820L3R8-F1
#
_entry.id   AF-A0A820L3R8-F1
#
_cell.length_a   1.000
_cell.length_b   1.000
_cell.length_c   1.000
_cell.angle_alpha   90.00
_cell.angle_beta   90.00
_cell.angle_gamma   90.00
#
_symmetry.space_group_name_H-M   'P 1'
#
loop_
_entity.id
_entity.type
_entity.pdbx_description
1 polymer ?
#
loop_
_entity_poly.entity_id
_entity_poly.type
_entity_poly.pdbx_seq_one_letter_code
_entity_poly.pdbx_strand_id
1 'polypeptide(L)'
;AYRCLVVEMFEAINVLLKRNPELRFIQTLDVNYLIDEAVKLFQQQTNSKESYQDFYNLPISLVGGSTGYMIRVIINYLFNATIQKSDTNDLNINTNIDVCKIS
;
A
#
# COMPACT_ATOMS: atom_id res chain seq x y z
N ALA A 1 13.57 14.72 -5.59
CA ALA A 1 12.36 14.04 -5.08
C ALA A 1 12.56 12.58 -4.66
N TYR A 2 13.01 11.66 -5.52
CA TYR A 2 12.92 10.22 -5.24
C TYR A 2 13.47 9.76 -3.87
N ARG A 3 14.67 10.21 -3.48
CA ARG A 3 15.23 9.88 -2.15
C ARG A 3 14.35 10.35 -0.99
N CYS A 4 13.66 11.48 -1.14
CA CYS A 4 12.72 11.98 -0.14
C CYS A 4 11.48 11.09 -0.07
N LEU A 5 10.96 10.64 -1.23
CA LEU A 5 9.84 9.71 -1.31
C LEU A 5 10.18 8.36 -0.65
N VAL A 6 11.41 7.88 -0.81
CA VAL A 6 11.90 6.68 -0.11
C VAL A 6 11.85 6.86 1.41
N VAL A 7 12.35 7.98 1.93
CA VAL A 7 12.32 8.28 3.36
C VAL A 7 10.88 8.41 3.88
N GLU A 8 10.03 9.10 3.13
CA GLU A 8 8.62 9.28 3.45
C GLU A 8 7.86 7.95 3.46
N MET A 9 8.13 7.06 2.49
CA MET A 9 7.57 5.71 2.44
C MET A 9 7.99 4.89 3.67
N PHE A 10 9.26 4.93 4.06
CA PHE A 10 9.71 4.25 5.27
C PHE A 10 9.05 4.80 6.53
N GLU A 11 8.86 6.12 6.64
CA GLU A 11 8.18 6.70 7.79
C GLU A 11 6.69 6.34 7.82
N ALA A 12 6.03 6.35 6.67
CA ALA A 12 4.64 5.89 6.51
C ALA A 12 4.48 4.43 6.96
N ILE A 13 5.40 3.55 6.53
CA ILE A 13 5.44 2.14 6.96
C ILE A 13 5.68 2.02 8.47
N ASN A 14 6.66 2.76 9.00
CA ASN A 14 7.01 2.75 10.42
C ASN A 14 5.80 3.14 11.30
N VAL A 15 5.10 4.21 10.92
CA VAL A 15 3.87 4.65 11.61
C VAL A 15 2.77 3.60 11.50
N LEU A 16 2.57 3.00 10.30
CA LEU A 16 1.56 1.98 10.08
C LEU A 16 1.80 0.75 10.97
N LEU A 17 3.02 0.23 11.00
CA LEU A 17 3.39 -0.94 11.83
C LEU A 17 3.31 -0.63 13.33
N LYS A 18 3.72 0.57 13.77
CA LYS A 18 3.63 0.97 15.18
C LYS A 18 2.18 1.02 15.67
N ARG A 19 1.26 1.42 14.81
CA ARG A 19 -0.18 1.49 15.14
C ARG A 19 -0.88 0.13 15.07
N ASN A 20 -0.34 -0.79 14.30
CA ASN A 20 -0.93 -2.10 14.00
C ASN A 20 0.14 -3.19 14.23
N PRO A 21 0.48 -3.52 15.49
CA PRO A 21 1.57 -4.44 15.82
C PRO A 21 1.33 -5.89 15.39
N GLU A 22 0.08 -6.23 15.02
CA GLU A 22 -0.29 -7.49 14.38
C GLU A 22 0.22 -7.60 12.94
N LEU A 23 0.43 -6.47 12.27
CA LEU A 23 0.98 -6.44 10.92
C LEU A 23 2.49 -6.65 10.98
N ARG A 24 2.97 -7.59 10.15
CA ARG A 24 4.39 -7.87 10.00
C ARG A 24 4.69 -8.15 8.53
N PHE A 25 5.77 -7.58 8.02
CA PHE A 25 6.30 -7.99 6.74
C PHE A 25 7.01 -9.34 6.92
N ILE A 26 6.45 -10.37 6.29
CA ILE A 26 7.04 -11.72 6.29
C ILE A 26 8.07 -11.86 5.16
N GLN A 27 7.91 -11.05 4.10
CA GLN A 27 8.76 -11.01 2.92
C GLN A 27 9.48 -9.67 2.78
N THR A 28 10.58 -9.68 2.02
CA THR A 28 11.28 -8.45 1.64
C THR A 28 10.37 -7.51 0.89
N LEU A 29 10.36 -6.25 1.32
CA LEU A 29 9.56 -5.19 0.72
C LEU A 29 10.35 -4.50 -0.39
N ASP A 30 9.84 -4.53 -1.62
CA ASP A 30 10.40 -3.72 -2.71
C ASP A 30 9.83 -2.31 -2.64
N VAL A 31 10.58 -1.43 -1.98
CA VAL A 31 10.20 -0.02 -1.79
C VAL A 31 10.13 0.73 -3.11
N ASN A 32 10.99 0.40 -4.08
CA ASN A 32 11.01 1.08 -5.37
C ASN A 32 9.71 0.79 -6.11
N TYR A 33 9.30 -0.48 -6.14
CA TYR A 33 8.02 -0.89 -6.71
C TYR A 33 6.82 -0.17 -6.06
N LEU A 34 6.79 -0.05 -4.73
CA LEU A 34 5.68 0.63 -4.04
C LEU A 34 5.60 2.12 -4.37
N ILE A 35 6.74 2.79 -4.51
CA ILE A 35 6.76 4.21 -4.90
C ILE A 35 6.27 4.36 -6.34
N ASP A 36 6.71 3.49 -7.25
CA ASP A 36 6.29 3.51 -8.64
C ASP A 36 4.77 3.29 -8.76
N GLU A 37 4.22 2.34 -8.01
CA GLU A 37 2.77 2.10 -7.94
C GLU A 37 2.00 3.30 -7.36
N ALA A 38 2.56 3.98 -6.34
CA ALA A 38 1.94 5.17 -5.78
C ALA A 38 1.90 6.33 -6.78
N VAL A 39 2.98 6.50 -7.56
CA VAL A 39 3.05 7.50 -8.63
C VAL A 39 2.08 7.15 -9.75
N LYS A 40 1.98 5.88 -10.18
CA LYS A 40 0.99 5.43 -11.17
C LYS A 40 -0.43 5.73 -10.71
N LEU A 41 -0.74 5.46 -9.43
CA LEU A 41 -2.07 5.74 -8.86
C LEU A 41 -2.39 7.25 -8.92
N PHE A 42 -1.42 8.10 -8.62
CA PHE A 42 -1.55 9.55 -8.76
C PHE A 42 -1.77 9.98 -10.23
N GLN A 43 -0.96 9.45 -11.16
CA GLN A 43 -1.06 9.76 -12.59
C GLN A 43 -2.42 9.37 -13.16
N GLN A 44 -2.95 8.21 -12.76
CA GLN A 44 -4.29 7.74 -13.15
C GLN A 44 -5.40 8.67 -12.66
N GLN A 45 -5.29 9.20 -11.43
CA GLN A 45 -6.32 10.07 -10.86
C GLN A 45 -6.28 11.50 -11.39
N THR A 46 -5.11 11.97 -11.78
CA THR A 46 -4.92 13.35 -12.24
C THR A 46 -4.84 13.49 -13.76
N ASN A 47 -4.81 12.38 -14.50
CA ASN A 47 -4.45 12.32 -15.93
C ASN A 47 -3.10 13.00 -16.22
N SER A 48 -2.23 13.11 -15.21
CA SER A 48 -0.93 13.77 -15.33
C SER A 48 0.13 12.81 -15.87
N LYS A 49 1.08 13.32 -16.66
CA LYS A 49 2.28 12.60 -17.10
C LYS A 49 3.50 12.87 -16.21
N GLU A 50 3.27 13.57 -15.10
CA GLU A 50 4.32 14.22 -14.33
C GLU A 50 5.18 13.27 -13.48
N SER A 51 6.35 13.80 -13.10
CA SER A 51 7.50 13.12 -12.53
C SER A 51 7.35 12.90 -11.01
N TYR A 52 8.28 12.15 -10.41
CA TYR A 52 8.44 12.02 -8.95
C TYR A 52 8.46 13.37 -8.21
N GLN A 53 8.88 14.45 -8.89
CA GLN A 53 8.96 15.78 -8.32
C GLN A 53 7.59 16.38 -8.03
N ASP A 54 6.64 16.25 -8.96
CA ASP A 54 5.30 16.80 -8.82
C ASP A 54 4.48 15.98 -7.84
N PHE A 55 4.68 14.66 -7.86
CA PHE A 55 4.15 13.76 -6.84
C PHE A 55 4.64 14.14 -5.43
N TYR A 56 5.94 14.39 -5.25
CA TYR A 56 6.48 14.81 -3.94
C TYR A 56 5.96 16.17 -3.50
N ASN A 57 5.70 17.08 -4.44
CA ASN A 57 5.23 18.43 -4.16
C ASN A 57 3.70 18.52 -4.00
N LEU A 58 2.99 17.38 -3.98
CA LEU A 58 1.55 17.33 -3.82
C LEU A 58 1.12 18.09 -2.55
N PRO A 59 0.16 19.02 -2.65
CA PRO A 59 -0.39 19.69 -1.48
C PRO A 59 -0.97 18.66 -0.52
N ILE A 60 -0.65 18.78 0.78
CA ILE A 60 -1.16 17.89 1.83
C ILE A 60 -2.70 17.89 1.87
N SER A 61 -3.34 18.99 1.44
CA SER A 61 -4.80 19.11 1.32
C SER A 61 -5.41 18.15 0.30
N LEU A 62 -4.64 17.64 -0.66
CA LEU A 62 -5.10 16.69 -1.67
C LEU A 62 -4.77 15.26 -1.23
N VAL A 63 -5.75 14.58 -0.63
CA VAL A 63 -5.64 13.15 -0.23
C VAL A 63 -4.51 12.88 0.79
N GLY A 64 -4.01 13.90 1.49
CA GLY A 64 -2.85 13.75 2.38
C GLY A 64 -1.49 13.85 1.66
N GLY A 65 -1.46 14.43 0.46
CA GLY A 65 -0.26 14.56 -0.36
C GLY A 65 0.24 13.21 -0.88
N SER A 66 1.54 13.13 -1.17
CA SER A 66 2.24 11.90 -1.58
C SER A 66 2.04 10.76 -0.58
N THR A 67 2.11 11.04 0.73
CA THR A 67 1.94 10.05 1.80
C THR A 67 0.60 9.31 1.68
N GLY A 68 -0.49 10.01 1.34
CA GLY A 68 -1.81 9.37 1.22
C GLY A 68 -1.88 8.31 0.13
N TYR A 69 -1.26 8.57 -1.00
CA TYR A 69 -1.11 7.60 -2.09
C TYR A 69 -0.24 6.41 -1.68
N MET A 70 0.90 6.68 -1.02
CA MET A 70 1.79 5.64 -0.52
C MET A 70 1.09 4.71 0.48
N ILE A 71 0.34 5.26 1.44
CA ILE A 71 -0.41 4.47 2.43
C ILE A 71 -1.43 3.55 1.75
N ARG A 72 -2.14 4.04 0.73
CA ARG A 72 -3.07 3.20 -0.04
C ARG A 72 -2.36 2.02 -0.70
N VAL A 73 -1.21 2.27 -1.33
CA VAL A 73 -0.43 1.22 -1.99
C VAL A 73 0.13 0.22 -0.97
N ILE A 74 0.67 0.68 0.16
CA ILE A 74 1.16 -0.20 1.24
C ILE A 74 0.03 -1.10 1.76
N ILE A 75 -1.14 -0.52 2.04
CA ILE A 75 -2.30 -1.28 2.55
C ILE A 75 -2.75 -2.32 1.53
N ASN A 76 -2.88 -1.95 0.26
CA ASN A 76 -3.24 -2.88 -0.81
C ASN A 76 -2.21 -4.01 -0.96
N TYR A 77 -0.92 -3.67 -0.86
CA TYR A 77 0.16 -4.66 -0.90
C TYR A 77 0.06 -5.65 0.28
N LEU A 78 -0.16 -5.14 1.49
CA LEU A 78 -0.33 -5.98 2.68
C LEU A 78 -1.55 -6.89 2.56
N PHE A 79 -2.71 -6.38 2.12
CA PHE A 79 -3.90 -7.19 1.93
C PHE A 79 -3.69 -8.30 0.88
N ASN A 80 -3.12 -7.96 -0.28
CA ASN A 80 -2.86 -8.95 -1.33
C ASN A 80 -1.84 -10.01 -0.88
N ALA A 81 -0.82 -9.62 -0.10
CA ALA A 81 0.13 -10.56 0.49
C ALA A 81 -0.54 -11.49 1.52
N THR A 82 -1.52 -11.00 2.29
CA THR A 82 -2.29 -11.86 3.21
C THR A 82 -3.21 -12.84 2.50
N ILE A 83 -3.87 -12.42 1.40
CA ILE A 83 -4.75 -13.28 0.60
C ILE A 83 -3.96 -14.40 -0.07
N GLN A 84 -2.77 -14.12 -0.62
CA GLN A 84 -1.93 -15.17 -1.20
C GLN A 84 -1.48 -16.23 -0.17
N LYS A 85 -1.45 -15.88 1.13
CA LYS A 85 -1.10 -16.80 2.20
C LYS A 85 -2.26 -17.73 2.61
N SER A 86 -3.51 -17.28 2.48
CA SER A 86 -4.68 -18.13 2.74
C SER A 86 -4.85 -19.20 1.66
N ASP A 87 -4.51 -18.90 0.41
CA ASP A 87 -4.75 -19.81 -0.72
C ASP A 87 -3.74 -20.97 -0.80
N THR A 88 -2.64 -20.92 -0.05
CA THR A 88 -1.60 -21.98 -0.04
C THR A 88 -1.77 -23.04 1.04
N ASN A 89 -2.74 -22.92 1.95
CA ASN A 89 -2.90 -23.88 3.06
C ASN A 89 -4.15 -24.77 3.02
N ASP A 90 -5.04 -24.62 2.03
CA ASP A 90 -6.27 -25.44 1.99
C ASP A 90 -6.32 -26.33 0.75
N LEU A 91 -5.50 -27.38 0.78
CA LEU A 91 -5.91 -28.65 0.15
C LEU A 91 -6.91 -29.33 1.10
N ASN A 92 -8.17 -29.35 0.64
CA ASN A 92 -9.30 -30.15 1.13
C ASN A 92 -10.06 -29.60 2.34
N ILE A 93 -11.22 -28.97 2.10
CA ILE A 93 -12.52 -29.37 2.68
C ILE A 93 -13.66 -28.78 1.84
N ASN A 94 -14.61 -29.65 1.51
CA ASN A 94 -15.89 -29.36 0.86
C ASN A 94 -16.78 -28.38 1.65
N THR A 95 -17.47 -27.51 0.90
CA THR A 95 -18.82 -26.96 1.14
C THR A 95 -19.14 -26.28 2.49
N ASN A 96 -19.13 -24.95 2.53
CA ASN A 96 -20.31 -24.06 2.64
C ASN A 96 -19.80 -22.64 2.93
N ILE A 97 -20.10 -21.71 2.00
CA ILE A 97 -19.69 -20.32 2.10
C ILE A 97 -20.72 -19.60 2.99
N ASP A 98 -20.44 -19.51 4.29
CA ASP A 98 -21.07 -18.53 5.16
C ASP A 98 -20.27 -17.23 5.09
N VAL A 99 -20.73 -16.32 4.22
CA VAL A 99 -20.27 -14.94 4.15
C VAL A 99 -20.63 -14.25 5.46
N CYS A 100 -19.62 -13.77 6.20
CA CYS A 100 -19.86 -12.92 7.37
C CYS A 100 -20.61 -11.64 6.96
N LYS A 101 -21.90 -11.55 7.34
CA LYS A 101 -22.65 -10.30 7.36
C LYS A 101 -22.28 -9.52 8.62
N ILE A 102 -21.79 -8.31 8.43
CA ILE A 102 -21.66 -7.33 9.51
C ILE A 102 -23.09 -6.89 9.89
N SER A 103 -23.45 -7.06 11.17
CA SER A 103 -24.67 -6.50 11.78
C SER A 103 -24.37 -5.12 12.36
#